data_AF-A0A9E2WY46-F1
#
_entry.id   AF-A0A9E2WY46-F1
#
_cell.length_a   1.000
_cell.length_b   1.000
_cell.length_c   1.000
_cell.angle_alpha   90.00
_cell.angle_beta   90.00
_cell.angle_gamma   90.00
#
_symmetry.space_group_name_H-M   'P 1'
#
loop_
_entity.id
_entity.type
_entity.pdbx_description
1 polymer ?
#
loop_
_entity_poly.entity_id
_entity_poly.type
_entity_poly.pdbx_seq_one_letter_code
_entity_poly.pdbx_strand_id
1 'polypeptide(L)' 'MDIGGWLRGLGLERYERVFRENEIDERVLPKLTADDLKELGIAALGHRRLLLEAIA' A
#
# COMPACT_ATOMS: atom_id res chain seq x y z
N MET A 1 -6.02 -10.10 -6.90
CA MET A 1 -4.69 -10.01 -6.28
C MET A 1 -4.87 -10.08 -4.78
N ASP A 2 -4.12 -10.97 -4.13
CA ASP A 2 -4.04 -10.99 -2.67
C ASP A 2 -3.16 -9.81 -2.21
N ILE A 3 -3.78 -8.74 -1.69
CA ILE A 3 -3.09 -7.54 -1.20
C ILE A 3 -2.18 -7.87 0.00
N GLY A 4 -2.62 -8.77 0.88
CA GLY A 4 -1.80 -9.21 2.01
C GLY A 4 -0.58 -10.01 1.56
N GLY A 5 -0.75 -10.86 0.53
CA GLY A 5 0.35 -11.54 -0.15
C GLY A 5 1.34 -10.58 -0.82
N TRP A 6 0.82 -9.58 -1.55
CA TRP A 6 1.63 -8.56 -2.21
C TRP A 6 2.43 -7.73 -1.22
N LEU A 7 1.80 -7.23 -0.14
CA LEU A 7 2.48 -6.48 0.92
C LEU A 7 3.57 -7.31 1.62
N ARG A 8 3.32 -8.60 1.89
CA ARG A 8 4.33 -9.51 2.45
C ARG A 8 5.53 -9.68 1.53
N GLY A 9 5.33 -9.74 0.21
CA GLY A 9 6.41 -9.78 -0.77
C GLY A 9 7.31 -8.54 -0.75
N LEU A 10 6.78 -7.41 -0.29
CA LEU A 10 7.51 -6.14 -0.12
C LEU A 10 8.11 -5.96 1.29
N GLY A 11 7.83 -6.88 2.24
CA GLY A 11 8.16 -6.70 3.66
C GLY A 11 7.34 -5.58 4.34
N LEU A 12 6.14 -5.33 3.82
CA LEU A 12 5.24 -4.25 4.22
C LEU A 12 3.91 -4.79 4.81
N GLU A 13 3.89 -6.03 5.27
CA GLU A 13 2.70 -6.73 5.80
C GLU A 13 2.03 -6.00 6.97
N ARG A 14 2.78 -5.18 7.70
CA ARG A 14 2.26 -4.32 8.76
C ARG A 14 1.18 -3.34 8.29
N TYR A 15 1.10 -3.07 6.98
CA TYR A 15 0.09 -2.19 6.40
C TYR A 15 -1.16 -2.92 5.92
N GLU A 16 -1.20 -4.26 5.96
CA GLU A 16 -2.33 -5.04 5.45
C GLU A 16 -3.66 -4.64 6.09
N ARG A 17 -3.65 -4.41 7.42
CA ARG A 17 -4.83 -3.95 8.14
C ARG A 17 -5.34 -2.61 7.62
N VAL A 18 -4.45 -1.65 7.39
CA VAL A 18 -4.80 -0.31 6.89
C VAL A 18 -5.38 -0.40 5.48
N PHE A 19 -4.77 -1.20 4.60
CA PHE A 19 -5.29 -1.39 3.24
C PHE A 19 -6.69 -2.02 3.28
N ARG A 20 -6.90 -3.02 4.14
CA ARG A 20 -8.21 -3.68 4.30
C ARG A 20 -9.28 -2.75 4.90
N GLU A 21 -8.94 -2.03 5.96
CA GLU A 21 -9.87 -1.10 6.64
C GLU A 21 -10.30 0.06 5.72
N ASN A 22 -9.47 0.44 4.74
CA ASN A 22 -9.76 1.48 3.75
C ASN A 22 -10.24 0.91 2.40
N GLU A 23 -10.64 -0.37 2.36
CA GLU A 23 -11.16 -1.04 1.17
C GLU A 23 -10.25 -0.94 -0.07
N ILE A 24 -8.94 -0.90 0.14
CA ILE A 24 -7.94 -0.86 -0.93
C ILE A 24 -7.81 -2.27 -1.53
N ASP A 25 -8.40 -2.44 -2.69
CA ASP A 25 -8.32 -3.66 -3.49
C ASP A 25 -7.46 -3.46 -4.75
N GLU A 26 -7.38 -4.49 -5.59
CA GLU A 26 -6.63 -4.48 -6.85
C GLU A 26 -7.06 -3.40 -7.87
N ARG A 27 -8.26 -2.82 -7.70
CA ARG A 27 -8.81 -1.77 -8.59
C ARG A 27 -8.43 -0.38 -8.10
N VAL A 28 -8.27 -0.23 -6.79
CA VAL A 28 -7.89 1.03 -6.13
C VAL A 28 -6.37 1.14 -6.01
N LEU A 29 -5.69 0.03 -5.72
CA LEU A 29 -4.25 -0.03 -5.52
C LEU A 29 -3.45 0.71 -6.63
N PRO A 30 -3.74 0.53 -7.94
CA PRO A 30 -3.01 1.22 -9.01
C PRO A 30 -3.21 2.74 -9.07
N LYS A 31 -4.19 3.26 -8.32
CA LYS A 31 -4.55 4.68 -8.32
C LYS A 31 -3.99 5.42 -7.12
N LEU A 32 -3.38 4.72 -6.17
CA LEU A 32 -2.83 5.34 -4.97
C LEU A 32 -1.68 6.27 -5.33
N THR A 33 -1.76 7.48 -4.81
CA THR A 33 -0.74 8.51 -4.90
C THR A 33 0.11 8.55 -3.64
N ALA A 34 1.23 9.28 -3.69
CA ALA A 34 2.06 9.50 -2.51
C ALA A 34 1.31 10.21 -1.36
N ASP A 35 0.27 10.97 -1.68
CA ASP A 35 -0.55 11.68 -0.69
C ASP A 35 -1.61 10.76 -0.10
N ASP A 36 -2.28 9.93 -0.90
CA ASP A 36 -3.21 8.89 -0.39
C ASP A 36 -2.49 7.96 0.60
N LEU A 37 -1.26 7.54 0.29
CA LEU A 37 -0.47 6.72 1.20
C LEU A 37 -0.15 7.45 2.53
N LYS A 38 0.03 8.78 2.52
CA LYS A 38 0.19 9.54 3.77
C LYS A 38 -1.11 9.56 4.56
N GLU A 39 -2.25 9.75 3.89
CA GLU A 39 -3.58 9.74 4.53
C GLU A 39 -3.89 8.38 5.17
N LEU A 40 -3.45 7.29 4.55
CA LEU A 40 -3.47 5.93 5.12
C LEU A 40 -2.49 5.74 6.32
N GLY A 41 -1.76 6.78 6.73
CA GLY A 41 -0.82 6.72 7.86
C GLY A 41 0.55 6.12 7.51
N ILE A 42 0.89 5.98 6.23
CA ILE A 42 2.18 5.49 5.75
C ILE A 42 3.17 6.66 5.69
N ALA A 43 3.56 7.17 6.85
CA ALA A 43 4.43 8.35 6.93
C ALA A 43 5.85 8.10 6.40
N ALA A 44 6.39 6.89 6.58
CA ALA A 44 7.74 6.52 6.18
C ALA A 44 7.95 6.70 4.66
N LEU A 45 8.86 7.59 4.28
CA LEU A 45 9.13 7.91 2.87
C LEU A 45 9.58 6.68 2.08
N GLY A 46 10.46 5.85 2.67
CA GLY A 46 10.93 4.61 2.04
C GLY A 46 9.79 3.64 1.73
N HIS A 47 8.85 3.44 2.65
CA HIS A 47 7.71 2.55 2.42
C HIS A 47 6.79 3.09 1.32
N ARG A 48 6.54 4.40 1.28
CA ARG A 48 5.74 5.00 0.19
C ARG A 48 6.40 4.83 -1.17
N ARG A 49 7.74 4.99 -1.24
CA ARG A 49 8.48 4.76 -2.48
C ARG A 49 8.39 3.31 -2.94
N LEU A 50 8.63 2.36 -2.04
CA LEU A 50 8.51 0.93 -2.34
C LEU A 50 7.11 0.55 -2.82
N LEU A 51 6.06 1.09 -2.18
CA LEU A 51 4.67 0.84 -2.61
C LEU A 51 4.42 1.41 -4.01
N LEU A 52 4.78 2.67 -4.27
CA LEU A 52 4.56 3.30 -5.57
C LEU A 52 5.37 2.63 -6.69
N GLU A 53 6.60 2.20 -6.42
CA GLU A 53 7.42 1.45 -7.38
C GLU A 53 6.86 0.07 -7.68
N ALA A 54 6.28 -0.61 -6.68
CA ALA A 54 5.64 -1.92 -6.87
C ALA A 54 4.25 -1.85 -7.52
N ILE A 55 3.66 -0.66 -7.57
CA ILE A 55 2.37 -0.39 -8.22
C ILE A 55 2.53 -0.08 -9.72
N ALA A 56 3.68 0.51 -10.12
CA ALA A 56 3.99 0.92 -11.49
C ALA A 56 4.30 -0.26 -12.43
#